data_AF-A0A0U5FFF5-F1
#
_entry.id   AF-A0A0U5FFF5-F1
#
_cell.length_a   1.000
_cell.length_b   1.000
_cell.length_c   1.000
_cell.angle_alpha   90.00
_cell.angle_beta   90.00
_cell.angle_gamma   90.00
#
_symmetry.space_group_name_H-M   'P 1'
#
loop_
_entity.id
_entity.type
_entity.pdbx_description
1 polymer ?
#
loop_
_entity_poly.entity_id
_entity_poly.type
_entity_poly.pdbx_seq_one_letter_code
_entity_poly.pdbx_strand_id
1 'polypeptide(L)'
;MALRCLGNPGRIIGPHGDSDYRNYYGVNPISHIAQNYAHLAHDRQPPEVRIDLKSLGLDPRQLERNGLELGPAKTFNILDLGKDGYGMVQLRNAGTRGVSSPNLAAPNEPGRALTPAEAGHPDHAMHQQIRSKVEQLDAANGRTFDATSERMTASLLTLAKDNGLTRVDHVLLSEKTRDSPAAQTLFVVQGDPKDPAMLRAHMPTADAAQRPVQESFTQLESVNQRLAQERTQDLAVEQQRSQEQQHRGPVPSR
;
A
#
# COMPACT_ATOMS: atom_id res chain seq x y z
N MET A 1 18.54 15.95 -23.41
CA MET A 1 18.23 14.81 -24.30
C MET A 1 17.17 13.98 -23.59
N ALA A 2 15.89 14.27 -23.86
CA ALA A 2 14.77 13.68 -23.16
C ALA A 2 14.34 12.39 -23.86
N LEU A 3 14.36 11.26 -23.14
CA LEU A 3 13.77 10.01 -23.61
C LEU A 3 12.25 10.19 -23.69
N ARG A 4 11.73 10.20 -24.91
CA ARG A 4 10.31 10.01 -25.20
C ARG A 4 9.98 8.54 -25.00
N CYS A 5 9.18 8.22 -23.99
CA CYS A 5 8.49 6.94 -23.93
C CYS A 5 7.37 6.94 -24.97
N LEU A 6 7.52 6.13 -26.02
CA LEU A 6 6.50 5.85 -27.03
C LEU A 6 5.41 4.94 -26.42
N GLY A 7 4.51 5.53 -25.64
CA GLY A 7 3.19 4.96 -25.37
C GLY A 7 2.25 5.34 -26.51
N ASN A 8 1.64 4.35 -27.16
CA ASN A 8 0.78 4.50 -28.33
C ASN A 8 -0.36 5.52 -28.07
N PRO A 9 -0.47 6.64 -28.80
CA PRO A 9 -1.31 7.80 -28.41
C PRO A 9 -2.79 7.69 -28.83
N GLY A 10 -3.42 6.52 -28.78
CA GLY A 10 -4.75 6.35 -29.41
C GLY A 10 -5.70 5.31 -28.84
N ARG A 11 -5.43 4.69 -27.68
CA ARG A 11 -6.38 3.73 -27.11
C ARG A 11 -7.40 4.45 -26.22
N ILE A 12 -8.40 5.01 -26.90
CA ILE A 12 -9.63 5.54 -26.31
C ILE A 12 -10.44 4.39 -25.69
N ILE A 13 -10.87 4.57 -24.45
CA ILE A 13 -11.59 3.61 -23.61
C ILE A 13 -12.82 4.29 -23.00
N GLY A 14 -13.74 3.48 -22.48
CA GLY A 14 -14.96 3.94 -21.82
C GLY A 14 -16.24 3.93 -22.66
N PRO A 15 -17.37 4.33 -22.07
CA PRO A 15 -18.70 4.02 -22.61
C PRO A 15 -18.96 4.65 -23.98
N HIS A 16 -18.26 5.75 -24.27
CA HIS A 16 -18.30 6.48 -25.53
C HIS A 16 -17.07 6.23 -26.42
N GLY A 17 -16.13 5.40 -25.94
CA GLY A 17 -14.92 5.04 -26.67
C GLY A 17 -14.09 6.24 -27.07
N ASP A 18 -14.09 7.33 -26.29
CA ASP A 18 -13.40 8.59 -26.60
C ASP A 18 -12.61 9.14 -25.40
N SER A 19 -12.48 8.37 -24.32
CA SER A 19 -11.75 8.79 -23.12
C SER A 19 -10.38 8.14 -23.04
N ASP A 20 -9.36 8.89 -22.61
CA ASP A 20 -8.08 8.28 -22.28
C ASP A 20 -8.16 7.52 -20.94
N TYR A 21 -7.10 6.78 -20.63
CA TYR A 21 -7.01 6.00 -19.39
C TYR A 21 -7.22 6.85 -18.13
N ARG A 22 -6.69 8.07 -18.10
CA ARG A 22 -6.74 8.94 -16.91
C ARG A 22 -8.16 9.44 -16.67
N ASN A 23 -8.87 9.82 -17.71
CA ASN A 23 -10.22 10.34 -17.64
C ASN A 23 -11.27 9.24 -17.44
N TYR A 24 -11.00 8.03 -17.94
CA TYR A 24 -11.88 6.89 -17.71
C TYR A 24 -11.82 6.38 -16.27
N TYR A 25 -10.62 6.24 -15.70
CA TYR A 25 -10.46 5.78 -14.31
C TYR A 25 -10.50 6.92 -13.28
N GLY A 26 -10.28 8.16 -13.69
CA GLY A 26 -10.33 9.37 -12.86
C GLY A 26 -11.72 9.70 -12.32
N VAL A 27 -12.76 9.09 -12.88
CA VAL A 27 -14.15 9.17 -12.38
C VAL A 27 -14.24 8.70 -10.94
N ASN A 28 -13.58 7.57 -10.63
CA ASN A 28 -13.71 6.88 -9.36
C ASN A 28 -13.26 7.70 -8.14
N PRO A 29 -12.04 8.28 -8.09
CA PRO A 29 -11.63 9.09 -6.95
C PRO A 29 -12.50 10.34 -6.78
N ILE A 30 -12.95 10.96 -7.87
CA ILE A 30 -13.78 12.18 -7.80
C ILE A 30 -15.20 11.86 -7.32
N SER A 31 -15.80 10.78 -7.84
CA SER A 31 -17.07 10.23 -7.35
C SER A 31 -17.01 9.89 -5.86
N HIS A 32 -15.92 9.26 -5.42
CA HIS A 32 -15.73 8.91 -4.02
C HIS A 32 -15.68 10.15 -3.12
N ILE A 33 -14.92 11.18 -3.50
CA ILE A 33 -14.85 12.44 -2.74
C ILE A 33 -16.24 13.09 -2.66
N ALA A 34 -16.97 13.15 -3.78
CA ALA A 34 -18.29 13.76 -3.82
C ALA A 34 -19.34 13.03 -2.96
N GLN A 35 -19.36 11.69 -3.01
CA GLN A 35 -20.30 10.86 -2.25
C GLN A 35 -20.06 10.94 -0.73
N ASN A 36 -18.80 11.07 -0.30
CA ASN A 36 -18.44 11.19 1.11
C ASN A 36 -18.38 12.64 1.60
N TYR A 37 -18.62 13.62 0.74
CA TYR A 37 -18.42 15.02 1.06
C TYR A 37 -19.25 15.50 2.27
N ALA A 38 -20.48 14.99 2.41
CA ALA A 38 -21.33 15.30 3.55
C ALA A 38 -20.80 14.72 4.88
N HIS A 39 -20.12 13.56 4.85
CA HIS A 39 -19.51 12.93 6.03
C HIS A 39 -18.25 13.67 6.50
N LEU A 40 -17.58 14.41 5.60
CA LEU A 40 -16.44 15.26 5.95
C LEU A 40 -16.84 16.50 6.77
N ALA A 41 -18.15 16.78 6.90
CA ALA A 41 -18.64 18.00 7.54
C ALA A 41 -18.81 17.90 9.06
N HIS A 42 -19.33 16.81 9.64
CA HIS A 42 -19.69 16.72 11.08
C HIS A 42 -20.27 18.06 11.62
N ASP A 43 -19.93 18.49 12.85
CA ASP A 43 -20.36 19.77 13.45
C ASP A 43 -19.69 21.03 12.82
N ARG A 44 -19.15 20.93 11.61
CA ARG A 44 -18.41 21.99 10.91
C ARG A 44 -18.84 22.10 9.45
N GLN A 45 -18.40 23.18 8.81
CA GLN A 45 -18.59 23.38 7.38
C GLN A 45 -17.64 22.43 6.61
N PRO A 46 -18.13 21.73 5.56
CA PRO A 46 -17.30 20.81 4.80
C PRO A 46 -16.05 21.50 4.24
N PRO A 47 -14.90 20.82 4.21
CA PRO A 47 -13.66 21.42 3.70
C PRO A 47 -13.74 21.69 2.21
N GLU A 48 -13.08 22.76 1.75
CA GLU A 48 -12.97 23.05 0.32
C GLU A 48 -12.09 21.99 -0.37
N VAL A 49 -12.63 21.34 -1.41
CA VAL A 49 -11.89 20.33 -2.19
C VAL A 49 -11.07 21.01 -3.27
N ARG A 50 -9.76 20.83 -3.22
CA ARG A 50 -8.79 21.47 -4.12
C ARG A 50 -8.06 20.42 -4.94
N ILE A 51 -8.14 20.48 -6.27
CA ILE A 51 -7.61 19.46 -7.18
C ILE A 51 -6.94 20.16 -8.37
N ASP A 52 -5.68 19.87 -8.67
CA ASP A 52 -5.05 20.37 -9.90
C ASP A 52 -5.41 19.48 -11.09
N LEU A 53 -6.50 19.82 -11.78
CA LEU A 53 -7.05 19.02 -12.87
C LEU A 53 -6.07 18.94 -14.05
N LYS A 54 -5.38 20.04 -14.33
CA LYS A 54 -4.43 20.16 -15.44
C LYS A 54 -3.21 19.27 -15.24
N SER A 55 -2.62 19.28 -14.05
CA SER A 55 -1.47 18.43 -13.73
C SER A 55 -1.85 16.96 -13.68
N LEU A 56 -3.08 16.64 -13.25
CA LEU A 56 -3.62 15.28 -13.27
C LEU A 56 -4.06 14.83 -14.67
N GLY A 57 -4.18 15.76 -15.63
CA GLY A 57 -4.70 15.47 -16.98
C GLY A 57 -6.18 15.06 -16.98
N LEU A 58 -6.94 15.55 -16.01
CA LEU A 58 -8.37 15.28 -15.87
C LEU A 58 -9.17 16.39 -16.57
N ASP A 59 -10.08 15.97 -17.44
CA ASP A 59 -11.05 16.81 -18.13
C ASP A 59 -12.43 16.64 -17.47
N PRO A 60 -13.00 17.70 -16.88
CA PRO A 60 -14.32 17.67 -16.24
C PRO A 60 -15.44 17.07 -17.11
N ARG A 61 -15.47 17.40 -18.40
CA ARG A 61 -16.52 16.91 -19.31
C ARG A 61 -16.35 15.43 -19.59
N GLN A 62 -15.11 14.95 -19.70
CA GLN A 62 -14.84 13.53 -19.86
C GLN A 62 -15.19 12.75 -18.60
N LEU A 63 -14.89 13.28 -17.41
CA LEU A 63 -15.30 12.66 -16.14
C LEU A 63 -16.82 12.48 -16.08
N GLU A 64 -17.58 13.56 -16.36
CA GLU A 64 -19.03 13.53 -16.43
C GLU A 64 -19.52 12.49 -17.45
N ARG A 65 -19.00 12.52 -18.68
CA ARG A 65 -19.38 11.58 -19.74
C ARG A 65 -19.01 10.12 -19.44
N ASN A 66 -18.01 9.89 -18.60
CA ASN A 66 -17.61 8.55 -18.16
C ASN A 66 -18.39 8.04 -16.95
N GLY A 67 -19.47 8.73 -16.54
CA GLY A 67 -20.37 8.26 -15.49
C GLY A 67 -19.97 8.71 -14.10
N LEU A 68 -19.55 9.97 -13.96
CA LEU A 68 -19.30 10.59 -12.66
C LEU A 68 -20.55 10.55 -11.78
N GLU A 69 -20.48 9.75 -10.73
CA GLU A 69 -21.54 9.56 -9.74
C GLU A 69 -21.25 10.38 -8.50
N LEU A 70 -22.10 11.37 -8.21
CA LEU A 70 -21.94 12.28 -7.06
C LEU A 70 -22.86 11.89 -5.88
N GLY A 71 -23.52 10.73 -5.97
CA GLY A 71 -24.51 10.29 -4.97
C GLY A 71 -25.78 11.14 -5.03
N PRO A 72 -26.35 11.57 -3.89
CA PRO A 72 -27.58 12.37 -3.89
C PRO A 72 -27.37 13.79 -4.44
N ALA A 73 -26.13 14.26 -4.55
CA ALA A 73 -25.82 15.58 -5.07
C ALA A 73 -25.95 15.61 -6.60
N LYS A 74 -26.54 16.70 -7.12
CA LYS A 74 -26.59 16.95 -8.57
C LYS A 74 -25.29 17.53 -9.12
N THR A 75 -24.59 18.28 -8.27
CA THR A 75 -23.35 18.97 -8.62
C THR A 75 -22.36 18.93 -7.48
N PHE A 76 -21.07 18.90 -7.81
CA PHE A 76 -19.98 18.94 -6.85
C PHE A 76 -18.98 20.04 -7.25
N ASN A 77 -18.74 20.99 -6.34
CA ASN A 77 -17.85 22.12 -6.59
C ASN A 77 -16.44 21.76 -6.11
N ILE A 78 -15.46 21.89 -7.00
CA ILE A 78 -14.04 21.73 -6.70
C ILE A 78 -13.27 22.99 -7.10
N LEU A 79 -12.16 23.25 -6.42
CA LEU A 79 -11.26 24.35 -6.71
C LEU A 79 -10.06 23.84 -7.52
N ASP A 80 -9.91 24.29 -8.76
CA ASP A 80 -8.79 23.93 -9.63
C ASP A 80 -7.54 24.76 -9.31
N LEU A 81 -6.44 24.08 -9.00
CA LEU A 81 -5.16 24.68 -8.60
C LEU A 81 -4.11 24.75 -9.72
N GLY A 82 -4.48 24.54 -10.98
CA GLY A 82 -3.55 24.50 -12.11
C GLY A 82 -2.66 25.74 -12.28
N LYS A 83 -1.67 25.65 -13.18
CA LYS A 83 -0.54 26.62 -13.33
C LYS A 83 -0.92 28.11 -13.41
N ASP A 84 -2.16 28.43 -13.79
CA ASP A 84 -2.66 29.79 -14.01
C ASP A 84 -3.62 30.27 -12.88
N GLY A 85 -3.84 29.45 -11.84
CA GLY A 85 -4.54 29.81 -10.61
C GLY A 85 -6.01 29.41 -10.49
N TYR A 86 -6.47 29.44 -9.24
CA TYR A 86 -7.78 29.16 -8.64
C TYR A 86 -9.01 29.39 -9.54
N GLY A 87 -9.63 28.29 -10.02
CA GLY A 87 -10.93 28.33 -10.71
C GLY A 87 -11.91 27.36 -10.08
N MET A 88 -13.12 27.82 -9.73
CA MET A 88 -14.18 26.89 -9.32
C MET A 88 -14.66 26.10 -10.54
N VAL A 89 -14.56 24.78 -10.44
CA VAL A 89 -15.08 23.84 -11.43
C VAL A 89 -16.27 23.12 -10.80
N GLN A 90 -17.41 23.20 -11.46
CA GLN A 90 -18.63 22.50 -11.04
C GLN A 90 -18.79 21.24 -11.89
N LEU A 91 -18.72 20.10 -11.23
CA LEU A 91 -18.93 18.79 -11.83
C LEU A 91 -20.39 18.38 -11.70
N ARG A 92 -20.94 17.75 -12.73
CA ARG A 92 -22.34 17.31 -12.78
C ARG A 92 -22.46 15.80 -12.60
N ASN A 93 -23.51 15.36 -11.92
CA ASN A 93 -23.82 13.94 -11.80
C ASN A 93 -24.37 13.43 -13.14
N ALA A 94 -23.77 12.38 -13.69
CA ALA A 94 -24.15 11.77 -14.96
C ALA A 94 -24.88 10.42 -14.80
N GLY A 95 -24.98 9.90 -13.58
CA GLY A 95 -25.65 8.64 -13.24
C GLY A 95 -24.89 7.38 -13.65
N THR A 96 -25.21 6.25 -13.01
CA THR A 96 -24.59 4.94 -13.23
C THR A 96 -24.85 4.38 -14.63
N ARG A 97 -23.96 4.69 -15.59
CA ARG A 97 -23.79 3.94 -16.85
C ARG A 97 -22.42 3.28 -16.90
N GLY A 98 -22.34 2.12 -16.24
CA GLY A 98 -21.54 0.97 -16.66
C GLY A 98 -20.08 1.22 -17.07
N VAL A 99 -19.27 1.79 -16.18
CA VAL A 99 -17.86 1.42 -16.12
C VAL A 99 -17.79 0.19 -15.23
N SER A 100 -17.64 -1.00 -15.82
CA SER A 100 -17.30 -2.21 -15.06
C SER A 100 -15.91 -2.02 -14.45
N SER A 101 -15.88 -1.39 -13.30
CA SER A 101 -14.73 -1.31 -12.42
C SER A 101 -14.35 -2.73 -11.99
N PRO A 102 -13.08 -3.11 -11.94
CA PRO A 102 -12.68 -4.22 -11.09
C PRO A 102 -12.98 -3.79 -9.65
N ASN A 103 -14.15 -4.23 -9.16
CA ASN A 103 -14.65 -4.16 -7.80
C ASN A 103 -14.12 -2.98 -6.96
N LEU A 104 -14.58 -1.76 -7.26
CA LEU A 104 -14.50 -0.67 -6.30
C LEU A 104 -15.63 -0.87 -5.30
N ALA A 105 -15.30 -1.52 -4.19
CA ALA A 105 -16.16 -1.59 -3.03
C ALA A 105 -16.65 -0.18 -2.64
N ALA A 106 -17.88 -0.11 -2.13
CA ALA A 106 -18.49 1.06 -1.54
C ALA A 106 -17.50 1.82 -0.62
N PRO A 107 -17.64 3.16 -0.48
CA PRO A 107 -16.70 3.94 0.31
C PRO A 107 -16.61 3.41 1.74
N ASN A 108 -15.49 2.77 2.08
CA ASN A 108 -15.06 2.75 3.47
C ASN A 108 -14.86 4.23 3.85
N GLU A 109 -15.57 4.67 4.90
CA GLU A 109 -15.25 5.88 5.67
C GLU A 109 -13.74 6.14 5.65
N PRO A 110 -13.29 7.34 5.26
CA PRO A 110 -11.97 7.62 4.66
C PRO A 110 -11.03 6.43 4.83
N GLY A 111 -11.16 5.47 3.91
CA GLY A 111 -10.82 4.07 4.17
C GLY A 111 -9.58 3.97 5.02
N ARG A 112 -9.75 3.68 6.32
CA ARG A 112 -8.64 3.38 7.23
C ARG A 112 -7.74 2.45 6.43
N ALA A 113 -6.54 2.92 6.07
CA ALA A 113 -5.59 2.08 5.38
C ALA A 113 -5.51 0.81 6.22
N LEU A 114 -5.88 -0.33 5.62
CA LEU A 114 -5.98 -1.57 6.37
C LEU A 114 -4.63 -1.77 7.04
N THR A 115 -4.65 -1.87 8.35
CA THR A 115 -3.47 -2.17 9.13
C THR A 115 -3.17 -3.66 9.02
N PRO A 116 -1.92 -4.09 9.24
CA PRO A 116 -1.59 -5.51 9.30
C PRO A 116 -2.42 -6.32 10.31
N ALA A 117 -3.03 -5.67 11.31
CA ALA A 117 -3.94 -6.32 12.24
C ALA A 117 -5.26 -6.78 11.59
N GLU A 118 -5.64 -6.21 10.45
CA GLU A 118 -6.92 -6.46 9.78
C GLU A 118 -6.80 -7.51 8.66
N ALA A 119 -7.78 -8.41 8.55
CA ALA A 119 -7.72 -9.60 7.69
C ALA A 119 -7.52 -9.32 6.19
N GLY A 120 -7.87 -8.12 5.73
CA GLY A 120 -7.72 -7.72 4.33
C GLY A 120 -6.32 -7.19 3.96
N HIS A 121 -5.41 -7.04 4.91
CA HIS A 121 -4.07 -6.52 4.64
C HIS A 121 -3.12 -7.62 4.11
N PRO A 122 -2.27 -7.36 3.09
CA PRO A 122 -1.33 -8.35 2.56
C PRO A 122 -0.39 -8.94 3.62
N ASP A 123 -0.04 -8.17 4.65
CA ASP A 123 0.84 -8.62 5.74
C ASP A 123 0.10 -9.26 6.91
N HIS A 124 -1.23 -9.43 6.83
CA HIS A 124 -2.03 -9.96 7.93
C HIS A 124 -1.58 -11.35 8.38
N ALA A 125 -1.29 -12.24 7.42
CA ALA A 125 -0.85 -13.59 7.74
C ALA A 125 0.44 -13.59 8.57
N MET A 126 1.43 -12.78 8.18
CA MET A 126 2.70 -12.66 8.89
C MET A 126 2.53 -11.94 10.23
N HIS A 127 1.65 -10.93 10.30
CA HIS A 127 1.27 -10.27 11.54
C HIS A 127 0.68 -11.26 12.55
N GLN A 128 -0.26 -12.12 12.13
CA GLN A 128 -0.86 -13.14 12.97
C GLN A 128 0.16 -14.19 13.43
N GLN A 129 1.06 -14.63 12.55
CA GLN A 129 2.15 -15.52 12.93
C GLN A 129 3.00 -14.92 14.06
N ILE A 130 3.46 -13.69 13.89
CA ILE A 130 4.28 -13.00 14.90
C ILE A 130 3.48 -12.82 16.19
N ARG A 131 2.22 -12.37 16.11
CA ARG A 131 1.34 -12.21 17.26
C ARG A 131 1.26 -13.49 18.09
N SER A 132 0.97 -14.62 17.45
CA SER A 132 0.89 -15.92 18.13
C SER A 132 2.21 -16.34 18.76
N LYS A 133 3.36 -16.00 18.16
CA LYS A 133 4.69 -16.31 18.72
C LYS A 133 5.05 -15.41 19.89
N VAL A 134 4.68 -14.12 19.83
CA VAL A 134 4.81 -13.19 20.95
C VAL A 134 3.91 -13.61 22.12
N GLU A 135 2.69 -14.06 21.85
CA GLU A 135 1.79 -14.58 22.88
C GLU A 135 2.35 -15.84 23.56
N GLN A 136 2.94 -16.76 22.79
CA GLN A 136 3.67 -17.92 23.34
C GLN A 136 4.87 -17.48 24.18
N LEU A 137 5.61 -16.46 23.73
CA LEU A 137 6.73 -15.90 24.47
C LEU A 137 6.27 -15.28 25.79
N ASP A 138 5.18 -14.51 25.79
CA ASP A 138 4.62 -13.93 27.01
C ASP A 138 4.19 -15.01 27.99
N ALA A 139 3.45 -16.03 27.51
CA ALA A 139 3.00 -17.14 28.33
C ALA A 139 4.18 -17.90 28.96
N ALA A 140 5.27 -18.13 28.20
CA ALA A 140 6.49 -18.74 28.71
C ALA A 140 7.19 -17.91 29.80
N ASN A 141 6.95 -16.59 29.82
CA ASN A 141 7.46 -15.66 30.83
C ASN A 141 6.40 -15.31 31.92
N GLY A 142 5.28 -16.04 31.99
CA GLY A 142 4.22 -15.81 32.97
C GLY A 142 3.43 -14.52 32.76
N ARG A 143 3.44 -13.98 31.55
CA ARG A 143 2.71 -12.78 31.13
C ARG A 143 1.56 -13.15 30.21
N THR A 144 0.54 -12.29 30.18
CA THR A 144 -0.53 -12.34 29.17
C THR A 144 -0.24 -11.33 28.08
N PHE A 145 -0.75 -11.57 26.87
CA PHE A 145 -0.64 -10.62 25.77
C PHE A 145 -1.25 -9.26 26.18
N ASP A 146 -0.46 -8.19 26.07
CA ASP A 146 -0.86 -6.83 26.46
C ASP A 146 -0.49 -5.79 25.38
N ALA A 147 -0.68 -4.50 25.69
CA ALA A 147 -0.36 -3.41 24.77
C ALA A 147 1.14 -3.34 24.41
N THR A 148 2.02 -3.85 25.26
CA THR A 148 3.46 -3.96 24.96
C THR A 148 3.71 -5.09 23.99
N SER A 149 3.02 -6.23 24.15
CA SER A 149 3.05 -7.35 23.21
C SER A 149 2.55 -6.93 21.81
N GLU A 150 1.55 -6.03 21.75
CA GLU A 150 1.08 -5.44 20.50
C GLU A 150 2.14 -4.57 19.82
N ARG A 151 2.79 -3.67 20.57
CA ARG A 151 3.93 -2.86 20.07
C ARG A 151 5.08 -3.72 19.58
N MET A 152 5.41 -4.78 20.32
CA MET A 152 6.43 -5.75 19.90
C MET A 152 6.01 -6.44 18.60
N THR A 153 4.77 -6.90 18.48
CA THR A 153 4.26 -7.56 17.27
C THR A 153 4.41 -6.67 16.03
N ALA A 154 4.01 -5.40 16.13
CA ALA A 154 4.12 -4.44 15.02
C ALA A 154 5.59 -4.12 14.66
N SER A 155 6.44 -3.96 15.67
CA SER A 155 7.87 -3.71 15.49
C SER A 155 8.59 -4.88 14.82
N LEU A 156 8.29 -6.11 15.27
CA LEU A 156 8.87 -7.34 14.76
C LEU A 156 8.41 -7.64 13.32
N LEU A 157 7.17 -7.33 12.97
CA LEU A 157 6.69 -7.43 11.60
C LEU A 157 7.50 -6.55 10.64
N THR A 158 7.70 -5.29 11.04
CA THR A 158 8.49 -4.33 10.27
C THR A 158 9.93 -4.81 10.10
N LEU A 159 10.57 -5.22 11.20
CA LEU A 159 11.92 -5.78 11.19
C LEU A 159 12.05 -6.99 10.26
N ALA A 160 11.11 -7.93 10.34
CA ALA A 160 11.14 -9.15 9.55
C ALA A 160 11.06 -8.85 8.05
N LYS A 161 10.14 -7.98 7.63
CA LYS A 161 10.02 -7.57 6.21
C LYS A 161 11.24 -6.80 5.72
N ASP A 162 11.76 -5.89 6.53
CA ASP A 162 12.94 -5.09 6.21
C ASP A 162 14.19 -5.96 5.99
N ASN A 163 14.25 -7.11 6.66
CA ASN A 163 15.34 -8.08 6.54
C ASN A 163 15.02 -9.23 5.55
N GLY A 164 13.98 -9.09 4.73
CA GLY A 164 13.66 -10.05 3.68
C GLY A 164 13.08 -11.39 4.14
N LEU A 165 12.63 -11.49 5.40
CA LEU A 165 11.88 -12.68 5.86
C LEU A 165 10.51 -12.69 5.18
N THR A 166 10.09 -13.86 4.73
CA THR A 166 8.78 -14.07 4.07
C THR A 166 7.76 -14.71 5.00
N ARG A 167 8.21 -15.25 6.15
CA ARG A 167 7.40 -15.76 7.26
C ARG A 167 8.20 -15.68 8.56
N VAL A 168 7.54 -15.89 9.70
CA VAL A 168 8.21 -15.98 11.00
C VAL A 168 7.84 -17.30 11.69
N ASP A 169 8.84 -18.16 11.88
CA ASP A 169 8.68 -19.47 12.49
C ASP A 169 8.91 -19.39 14.02
N HIS A 170 9.81 -18.51 14.48
CA HIS A 170 10.11 -18.31 15.90
C HIS A 170 10.35 -16.84 16.29
N VAL A 171 9.94 -16.48 17.50
CA VAL A 171 10.32 -15.23 18.20
C VAL A 171 11.01 -15.61 19.49
N LEU A 172 12.26 -15.17 19.68
CA LEU A 172 13.12 -15.61 20.78
C LEU A 172 13.74 -14.41 21.50
N LEU A 173 14.01 -14.55 22.79
CA LEU A 173 14.77 -13.59 23.58
C LEU A 173 16.24 -14.03 23.67
N SER A 174 17.15 -13.06 23.78
CA SER A 174 18.57 -13.34 24.03
C SER A 174 18.75 -14.05 25.36
N GLU A 175 19.60 -15.07 25.38
CA GLU A 175 20.02 -15.71 26.62
C GLU A 175 21.00 -14.82 27.38
N LYS A 176 21.13 -15.05 28.69
CA LYS A 176 22.14 -14.38 29.50
C LYS A 176 23.53 -14.83 29.04
N THR A 177 24.38 -13.88 28.69
CA THR A 177 25.81 -14.12 28.44
C THR A 177 26.65 -13.48 29.55
N ARG A 178 27.98 -13.61 29.46
CA ARG A 178 28.89 -12.91 30.39
C ARG A 178 28.81 -11.39 30.23
N ASP A 179 28.52 -10.92 29.02
CA ASP A 179 28.59 -9.52 28.63
C ASP A 179 27.20 -8.87 28.46
N SER A 180 26.12 -9.66 28.53
CA SER A 180 24.76 -9.16 28.29
C SER A 180 23.71 -9.87 29.16
N PRO A 181 22.75 -9.12 29.73
CA PRO A 181 21.63 -9.72 30.45
C PRO A 181 20.71 -10.51 29.50
N ALA A 182 19.96 -11.47 30.08
CA ALA A 182 18.90 -12.13 29.35
C ALA A 182 17.86 -11.11 28.85
N ALA A 183 17.17 -11.45 27.77
CA ALA A 183 16.05 -10.69 27.21
C ALA A 183 16.40 -9.25 26.75
N GLN A 184 17.68 -8.93 26.54
CA GLN A 184 18.10 -7.64 26.01
C GLN A 184 17.75 -7.47 24.52
N THR A 185 17.76 -8.57 23.76
CA THR A 185 17.51 -8.58 22.32
C THR A 185 16.41 -9.58 21.97
N LEU A 186 15.52 -9.17 21.07
CA LEU A 186 14.54 -10.02 20.42
C LEU A 186 15.06 -10.49 19.06
N PHE A 187 14.81 -11.76 18.74
CA PHE A 187 15.13 -12.36 17.46
C PHE A 187 13.86 -12.84 16.78
N VAL A 188 13.72 -12.55 15.49
CA VAL A 188 12.75 -13.18 14.59
C VAL A 188 13.50 -14.14 13.68
N VAL A 189 12.98 -15.36 13.55
CA VAL A 189 13.65 -16.44 12.84
C VAL A 189 12.69 -17.09 11.86
N GLN A 190 13.20 -17.36 10.66
CA GLN A 190 12.61 -18.20 9.64
C GLN A 190 13.47 -19.46 9.45
N GLY A 191 12.85 -20.62 9.54
CA GLY A 191 13.51 -21.94 9.58
C GLY A 191 13.69 -22.46 11.00
N ASP A 192 14.39 -23.60 11.11
CA ASP A 192 14.77 -24.18 12.40
C ASP A 192 15.91 -23.36 13.02
N PRO A 193 15.82 -22.90 14.28
CA PRO A 193 16.91 -22.19 14.96
C PRO A 193 18.24 -22.96 15.07
N LYS A 194 18.23 -24.28 14.82
CA LYS A 194 19.41 -25.15 14.78
C LYS A 194 19.97 -25.33 13.37
N ASP A 195 19.25 -24.89 12.34
CA ASP A 195 19.70 -24.96 10.96
C ASP A 195 20.59 -23.74 10.64
N PRO A 196 21.85 -23.94 10.19
CA PRO A 196 22.72 -22.83 9.80
C PRO A 196 22.19 -22.00 8.62
N ALA A 197 21.27 -22.55 7.81
CA ALA A 197 20.60 -21.83 6.72
C ALA A 197 19.41 -20.98 7.19
N MET A 198 19.15 -20.89 8.49
CA MET A 198 18.10 -20.03 9.05
C MET A 198 18.30 -18.57 8.66
N LEU A 199 17.19 -17.88 8.35
CA LEU A 199 17.18 -16.43 8.24
C LEU A 199 16.78 -15.85 9.59
N ARG A 200 17.50 -14.83 10.05
CA ARG A 200 17.19 -14.16 11.32
C ARG A 200 17.38 -12.66 11.21
N ALA A 201 16.54 -11.94 11.92
CA ALA A 201 16.72 -10.52 12.21
C ALA A 201 16.57 -10.30 13.70
N HIS A 202 17.06 -9.17 14.21
CA HIS A 202 17.06 -8.88 15.63
C HIS A 202 16.89 -7.39 15.91
N MET A 203 16.38 -7.08 17.09
CA MET A 203 16.29 -5.70 17.60
C MET A 203 16.33 -5.68 19.13
N PRO A 204 16.71 -4.55 19.75
CA PRO A 204 16.61 -4.40 21.19
C PRO A 204 15.18 -4.60 21.69
N THR A 205 15.01 -5.33 22.79
CA THR A 205 13.69 -5.58 23.39
C THR A 205 13.01 -4.27 23.80
N ALA A 206 13.80 -3.31 24.30
CA ALA A 206 13.30 -1.98 24.68
C ALA A 206 12.69 -1.24 23.47
N ASP A 207 13.36 -1.25 22.32
CA ASP A 207 12.86 -0.58 21.11
C ASP A 207 11.54 -1.21 20.64
N ALA A 208 11.47 -2.55 20.61
CA ALA A 208 10.26 -3.28 20.25
C ALA A 208 9.09 -3.01 21.21
N ALA A 209 9.39 -2.86 22.50
CA ALA A 209 8.40 -2.63 23.55
C ALA A 209 7.94 -1.17 23.64
N GLN A 210 8.72 -0.20 23.16
CA GLN A 210 8.44 1.23 23.31
C GLN A 210 7.92 1.88 22.02
N ARG A 211 8.30 1.36 20.84
CA ARG A 211 7.87 1.95 19.57
C ARG A 211 6.34 1.88 19.42
N PRO A 212 5.65 3.01 19.18
CA PRO A 212 4.21 3.01 18.93
C PRO A 212 3.84 2.09 17.76
N VAL A 213 2.67 1.43 17.87
CA VAL A 213 2.13 0.56 16.81
C VAL A 213 2.00 1.33 15.50
N GLN A 214 1.46 2.55 15.57
CA GLN A 214 1.25 3.40 14.40
C GLN A 214 2.57 3.73 13.68
N GLU A 215 3.62 4.06 14.43
CA GLU A 215 4.94 4.35 13.85
C GLU A 215 5.52 3.12 13.15
N SER A 216 5.39 1.94 13.76
CA SER A 216 5.83 0.67 13.17
C SER A 216 5.09 0.38 11.86
N PHE A 217 3.77 0.60 11.80
CA PHE A 217 3.00 0.40 10.57
C PHE A 217 3.34 1.42 9.47
N THR A 218 3.58 2.68 9.82
CA THR A 218 4.09 3.67 8.85
C THR A 218 5.46 3.26 8.29
N GLN A 219 6.36 2.73 9.12
CA GLN A 219 7.64 2.20 8.65
C GLN A 219 7.46 0.97 7.76
N LEU A 220 6.57 0.05 8.13
CA LEU A 220 6.22 -1.13 7.34
C LEU A 220 5.72 -0.76 5.94
N GLU A 221 4.88 0.27 5.81
CA GLU A 221 4.40 0.77 4.52
C GLU A 221 5.55 1.24 3.63
N SER A 222 6.52 1.96 4.19
CA SER A 222 7.74 2.38 3.47
C SER A 222 8.56 1.18 3.00
N VAL A 223 8.75 0.19 3.87
CA VAL A 223 9.44 -1.08 3.53
C VAL A 223 8.71 -1.79 2.39
N ASN A 224 7.38 -1.88 2.46
CA ASN A 224 6.55 -2.53 1.43
C ASN A 224 6.68 -1.87 0.07
N GLN A 225 6.67 -0.54 0.03
CA GLN A 225 6.84 0.22 -1.20
C GLN A 225 8.20 -0.05 -1.84
N ARG A 226 9.27 -0.04 -1.03
CA ARG A 226 10.63 -0.35 -1.51
C ARG A 226 10.71 -1.77 -2.08
N LEU A 227 10.21 -2.77 -1.36
CA LEU A 227 10.20 -4.17 -1.82
C LEU A 227 9.35 -4.40 -3.08
N ALA A 228 8.29 -3.61 -3.28
CA ALA A 228 7.50 -3.65 -4.51
C ALA A 228 8.26 -3.06 -5.72
N GLN A 229 9.01 -1.97 -5.50
CA GLN A 229 9.84 -1.35 -6.53
C GLN A 229 11.00 -2.25 -6.94
N GLU A 230 11.67 -2.89 -5.99
CA GLU A 230 12.76 -3.85 -6.24
C GLU A 230 12.27 -5.02 -7.10
N ARG A 231 11.15 -5.65 -6.73
CA ARG A 231 10.56 -6.75 -7.53
C ARG A 231 10.19 -6.34 -8.95
N THR A 232 9.70 -5.11 -9.15
CA THR A 232 9.36 -4.61 -10.49
C THR A 232 10.62 -4.44 -11.34
N GLN A 233 11.72 -3.98 -10.75
CA GLN A 233 13.00 -3.84 -11.43
C GLN A 233 13.60 -5.21 -11.79
N ASP A 234 13.57 -6.18 -10.88
CA ASP A 234 14.08 -7.54 -11.14
C ASP A 234 13.34 -8.21 -12.31
N LEU A 235 12.01 -8.09 -12.32
CA LEU A 235 11.17 -8.61 -13.42
C LEU A 235 11.52 -7.93 -14.77
N ALA A 236 11.80 -6.63 -14.76
CA ALA A 236 12.20 -5.90 -15.98
C ALA A 236 13.57 -6.35 -16.49
N VAL A 237 14.55 -6.59 -15.60
CA VAL A 237 15.88 -7.07 -15.97
C VAL A 237 15.81 -8.51 -16.50
N GLU A 238 15.00 -9.37 -15.92
CA GLU A 238 14.83 -10.76 -16.36
C GLU A 238 14.14 -10.85 -17.74
N GLN A 239 13.16 -9.97 -18.00
CA GLN A 239 12.55 -9.83 -19.32
C GLN A 239 13.54 -9.36 -20.40
N GLN A 240 14.44 -8.43 -20.07
CA GLN A 240 15.49 -8.01 -20.99
C GLN A 240 16.48 -9.15 -21.29
N ARG A 241 16.94 -9.86 -20.25
CA ARG A 241 17.85 -11.01 -20.41
C ARG A 241 17.27 -12.15 -21.25
N SER A 242 15.99 -12.46 -21.07
CA SER A 242 15.33 -13.51 -21.85
C SER A 242 15.14 -13.12 -23.32
N GLN A 243 14.87 -11.84 -23.62
CA GLN A 243 14.84 -11.34 -25.00
C GLN A 243 16.22 -11.39 -25.65
N GLU A 244 17.31 -11.02 -24.97
CA GLU A 244 18.67 -11.11 -25.52
C GLU A 244 19.10 -12.55 -25.80
N GLN A 245 18.73 -13.51 -24.96
CA GLN A 245 19.03 -14.92 -25.18
C GLN A 245 18.26 -15.51 -26.37
N GLN A 246 17.02 -15.08 -26.62
CA GLN A 246 16.26 -15.50 -27.80
C GLN A 246 16.84 -14.95 -29.12
N HIS A 247 17.46 -13.76 -29.10
CA HIS A 247 18.14 -13.21 -30.28
C HIS A 247 19.51 -13.86 -30.55
N ARG A 248 20.06 -14.63 -29.60
CA ARG A 248 21.31 -15.36 -29.76
C ARG A 248 21.02 -16.83 -30.14
N GLY A 249 20.43 -17.02 -31.32
CA GLY A 249 20.14 -18.34 -31.88
C GLY A 249 21.39 -19.21 -32.12
N PRO A 250 21.23 -20.53 -32.34
CA PRO A 250 22.32 -21.51 -32.36
C PRO A 250 23.32 -21.19 -33.48
N VAL A 251 24.61 -21.16 -33.15
CA VAL A 251 25.68 -21.08 -34.15
C VAL A 251 25.58 -22.35 -35.00
N PRO A 252 25.39 -22.28 -36.33
CA PRO A 252 25.33 -23.48 -37.16
C PRO A 252 26.71 -24.15 -37.14
N SER A 253 26.75 -25.39 -36.67
CA SER A 253 27.93 -26.25 -36.71
C SER A 253 28.31 -26.49 -38.17
N ARG A 254 29.58 -26.25 -38.49
CA ARG A 254 30.17 -26.42 -39.82
C ARG A 254 30.87 -27.77 -39.94
#